data_AF-A0A6J6B1C8-F1
#
_entry.id   AF-A0A6J6B1C8-F1
#
_cell.length_a   1.000
_cell.length_b   1.000
_cell.length_c   1.000
_cell.angle_alpha   90.00
_cell.angle_beta   90.00
_cell.angle_gamma   90.00
#
_symmetry.space_group_name_H-M   'P 1'
#
loop_
_entity.id
_entity.type
_entity.pdbx_description
1 polymer ?
#
loop_
_entity_poly.entity_id
_entity_poly.type
_entity_poly.pdbx_seq_one_letter_code
_entity_poly.pdbx_strand_id
1 'polypeptide(L)'
;MHVLDCGTLETDRNPVADLEAIENELALYGGLEDRVRIVALNKIDLPDGQAMSDMVEQELRDKGYDVYPVSAASRVGLQDLIYAMGRLVQKNRADAGVEERTRIILRPVAVDDSGFLVNANADGSFTIRGKKVERWVRQTNFKNAEAIGYLADRLAQLGVEKELFKKGAVAGSEVRIGDGETEVVFDWEPTIEAGAEQLAGHLHRRGEDSRLESTWNMPERVEDILSEDEIAKQWEYNVVDPHTPKLSAIIVKDSEDGDDK
;
A
#
# COMPACT_ATOMS: atom_id res chain seq x y z
N MET A 1 -14.55 -36.74 37.68
CA MET A 1 -15.31 -36.75 38.95
C MET A 1 -16.53 -37.60 38.68
N HIS A 2 -16.73 -38.62 39.51
CA HIS A 2 -17.90 -39.49 39.46
C HIS A 2 -18.82 -39.10 40.60
N VAL A 3 -20.11 -39.03 40.33
CA VAL A 3 -21.13 -38.83 41.35
C VAL A 3 -21.97 -40.09 41.37
N LEU A 4 -21.99 -40.77 42.50
CA LEU A 4 -22.72 -42.01 42.70
C LEU A 4 -23.91 -41.74 43.62
N ASP A 5 -25.09 -42.24 43.23
CA ASP A 5 -26.32 -42.02 43.98
C ASP A 5 -26.49 -43.08 45.07
N CYS A 6 -26.36 -42.69 46.34
CA CYS A 6 -26.54 -43.60 47.47
C CYS A 6 -28.00 -43.66 47.95
N GLY A 7 -28.84 -42.71 47.54
CA GLY A 7 -30.21 -42.58 48.04
C GLY A 7 -31.27 -43.17 47.11
N THR A 8 -30.92 -44.17 46.29
CA THR A 8 -31.92 -44.85 45.45
C THR A 8 -32.82 -45.74 46.32
N LEU A 9 -34.07 -45.93 45.89
CA LEU A 9 -35.01 -46.86 46.50
C LEU A 9 -34.94 -48.27 45.88
N GLU A 10 -34.08 -48.44 44.87
CA GLU A 10 -33.86 -49.70 44.16
C GLU A 10 -32.94 -50.59 45.01
N THR A 11 -33.48 -51.71 45.51
CA THR A 11 -32.79 -52.61 46.44
C THR A 11 -31.58 -53.34 45.85
N ASP A 12 -31.44 -53.38 44.53
CA ASP A 12 -30.38 -54.07 43.80
C ASP A 12 -29.26 -53.15 43.29
N ARG A 13 -29.38 -51.83 43.50
CA ARG A 13 -28.38 -50.89 43.01
C ARG A 13 -27.14 -50.87 43.91
N ASN A 14 -25.98 -51.02 43.30
CA ASN A 14 -24.68 -51.01 43.98
C ASN A 14 -23.82 -49.86 43.43
N PRO A 15 -23.53 -48.81 44.22
CA PRO A 15 -22.70 -47.68 43.79
C PRO A 15 -21.33 -48.10 43.24
N VAL A 16 -20.76 -49.19 43.75
CA VAL A 16 -19.47 -49.71 43.27
C VAL A 16 -19.59 -50.28 41.87
N ALA A 17 -20.64 -51.05 41.60
CA ALA A 17 -20.90 -51.61 40.28
C ALA A 17 -21.23 -50.50 39.28
N ASP A 18 -21.97 -49.47 39.70
CA ASP A 18 -22.24 -48.27 38.90
C ASP A 18 -20.93 -47.58 38.48
N LEU A 19 -19.98 -47.44 39.42
CA LEU A 19 -18.67 -46.85 39.11
C LEU A 19 -17.88 -47.71 38.09
N GLU A 20 -17.87 -49.02 38.27
CA GLU A 20 -17.19 -49.94 37.34
C GLU A 20 -17.80 -49.89 35.94
N ALA A 21 -19.13 -49.78 35.83
CA ALA A 21 -19.80 -49.57 34.56
C ALA A 21 -19.38 -48.26 33.89
N ILE A 22 -19.34 -47.15 34.64
CA ILE A 22 -18.92 -45.84 34.12
C ILE A 22 -17.44 -45.87 33.67
N GLU A 23 -16.55 -46.48 34.45
CA GLU A 23 -15.13 -46.58 34.07
C GLU A 23 -14.92 -47.45 32.82
N ASN A 24 -15.69 -48.54 32.68
CA ASN A 24 -15.67 -49.36 31.46
C ASN A 24 -16.15 -48.56 30.24
N GLU A 25 -17.22 -47.78 30.38
CA GLU A 25 -17.69 -46.89 29.31
C GLU A 25 -16.62 -45.85 28.93
N LEU A 26 -16.00 -45.19 29.93
CA LEU A 26 -14.94 -44.22 29.68
C LEU A 26 -13.73 -44.83 28.98
N ALA A 27 -13.35 -46.07 29.32
CA ALA A 27 -12.26 -46.80 28.66
C ALA A 27 -12.57 -47.13 27.20
N LEU A 28 -13.84 -47.35 26.85
CA LEU A 28 -14.26 -47.60 25.46
C LEU A 28 -14.18 -46.35 24.58
N TYR A 29 -14.49 -45.17 25.13
CA TYR A 29 -14.40 -43.90 24.40
C TYR A 29 -12.97 -43.32 24.36
N GLY A 30 -12.22 -43.51 25.44
CA GLY A 30 -10.82 -43.13 25.57
C GLY A 30 -10.54 -41.63 25.75
N GLY A 31 -9.26 -41.29 25.94
CA GLY A 31 -8.76 -39.90 26.07
C GLY A 31 -8.86 -39.31 27.48
N LEU A 32 -9.21 -40.12 28.48
CA LEU A 32 -9.38 -39.72 29.87
C LEU A 32 -8.69 -40.67 30.87
N GLU A 33 -7.89 -41.62 30.40
CA GLU A 33 -7.25 -42.67 31.19
C GLU A 33 -6.27 -42.09 32.22
N ASP A 34 -5.50 -41.07 31.83
CA ASP A 34 -4.49 -40.43 32.68
C ASP A 34 -5.07 -39.40 33.66
N ARG A 35 -6.40 -39.19 33.65
CA ARG A 35 -7.03 -38.15 34.49
C ARG A 35 -7.32 -38.69 35.89
N VAL A 36 -6.86 -37.97 36.92
CA VAL A 36 -7.16 -38.30 38.32
C VAL A 36 -8.68 -38.37 38.55
N ARG A 37 -9.14 -39.45 39.20
CA ARG A 37 -10.54 -39.69 39.54
C ARG A 37 -10.81 -39.31 41.00
N ILE A 38 -11.97 -38.71 41.22
CA ILE A 38 -12.55 -38.49 42.55
C ILE A 38 -14.00 -38.94 42.52
N VAL A 39 -14.49 -39.47 43.62
CA VAL A 39 -15.83 -40.03 43.77
C VAL A 39 -16.61 -39.24 44.82
N ALA A 40 -17.80 -38.80 44.46
CA ALA A 40 -18.75 -38.17 45.37
C ALA A 40 -19.92 -39.13 45.62
N LEU A 41 -20.07 -39.60 46.85
CA LEU A 41 -21.20 -40.42 47.29
C LEU A 41 -22.35 -39.48 47.67
N ASN A 42 -23.31 -39.30 46.78
CA ASN A 42 -24.36 -38.29 46.91
C ASN A 42 -25.62 -38.84 47.61
N LYS A 43 -26.39 -37.92 48.21
CA LYS A 43 -27.66 -38.15 48.94
C LYS A 43 -27.52 -38.75 50.35
N ILE A 44 -26.46 -38.40 51.08
CA ILE A 44 -26.31 -38.79 52.49
C ILE A 44 -27.32 -38.12 53.44
N ASP A 45 -28.17 -37.22 52.94
CA ASP A 45 -29.28 -36.64 53.72
C ASP A 45 -30.39 -37.65 54.03
N LEU A 46 -30.45 -38.76 53.30
CA LEU A 46 -31.36 -39.87 53.57
C LEU A 46 -30.68 -40.92 54.46
N PRO A 47 -31.37 -41.52 55.45
CA PRO A 47 -30.79 -42.58 56.29
C PRO A 47 -30.22 -43.75 55.48
N ASP A 48 -30.94 -44.19 54.45
CA ASP A 48 -30.50 -45.27 53.55
C ASP A 48 -29.27 -44.84 52.73
N GLY A 49 -29.22 -43.57 52.32
CA GLY A 49 -28.08 -43.00 51.60
C GLY A 49 -26.82 -42.90 52.46
N GLN A 50 -26.96 -42.51 53.73
CA GLN A 50 -25.84 -42.52 54.68
C GLN A 50 -25.33 -43.94 54.92
N ALA A 51 -26.22 -44.90 55.19
CA ALA A 51 -25.83 -46.29 55.42
C ALA A 51 -25.12 -46.89 54.20
N MET A 52 -25.63 -46.65 52.99
CA MET A 52 -25.00 -47.09 51.75
C MET A 52 -23.63 -46.44 51.56
N SER A 53 -23.51 -45.13 51.82
CA SER A 53 -22.22 -44.42 51.75
C SER A 53 -21.20 -45.05 52.70
N ASP A 54 -21.57 -45.29 53.96
CA ASP A 54 -20.68 -45.87 54.97
C ASP A 54 -20.22 -47.29 54.59
N MET A 55 -21.08 -48.07 53.93
CA MET A 55 -20.76 -49.42 53.46
C MET A 55 -19.72 -49.44 52.34
N VAL A 56 -19.84 -48.53 51.36
CA VAL A 56 -19.03 -48.55 50.13
C VAL A 56 -17.81 -47.64 50.18
N GLU A 57 -17.77 -46.68 51.11
CA GLU A 57 -16.70 -45.68 51.19
C GLU A 57 -15.32 -46.32 51.32
N GLN A 58 -15.16 -47.27 52.25
CA GLN A 58 -13.86 -47.92 52.46
C GLN A 58 -13.44 -48.76 51.26
N GLU A 59 -14.36 -49.49 50.64
CA GLU A 59 -14.07 -50.29 49.44
C GLU A 59 -13.56 -49.42 48.29
N LEU A 60 -14.20 -48.26 48.06
CA LEU A 60 -13.79 -47.31 47.03
C LEU A 60 -12.44 -46.66 47.34
N ARG A 61 -12.16 -46.37 48.61
CA ARG A 61 -10.84 -45.89 49.05
C ARG A 61 -9.75 -46.95 48.86
N ASP A 62 -10.04 -48.21 49.14
CA ASP A 62 -9.12 -49.34 48.94
C ASP A 62 -8.81 -49.57 47.45
N LYS A 63 -9.77 -49.26 46.56
CA LYS A 63 -9.56 -49.20 45.09
C LYS A 63 -8.73 -47.99 44.64
N GLY A 64 -8.34 -47.10 45.53
CA GLY A 64 -7.47 -45.95 45.26
C GLY A 64 -8.19 -44.67 44.88
N TYR A 65 -9.51 -44.59 45.07
CA TYR A 65 -10.27 -43.37 44.80
C TYR A 65 -10.28 -42.42 46.01
N ASP A 66 -10.22 -41.11 45.74
CA ASP A 66 -10.57 -40.10 46.73
C ASP A 66 -12.10 -39.99 46.81
N VAL A 67 -12.65 -40.45 47.93
CA VAL A 67 -14.10 -40.53 48.16
C VAL A 67 -14.58 -39.40 49.07
N TYR A 68 -15.71 -38.80 48.73
CA TYR A 68 -16.35 -37.73 49.49
C TYR A 68 -17.85 -38.01 49.65
N PRO A 69 -18.33 -38.33 50.86
CA PRO A 69 -19.75 -38.35 51.18
C PRO A 69 -20.32 -36.94 51.12
N VAL A 70 -21.37 -36.73 50.32
CA VAL A 70 -21.98 -35.41 50.11
C VAL A 70 -23.50 -35.47 50.02
N SER A 71 -24.14 -34.34 50.30
CA SER A 71 -25.54 -34.12 50.00
C SER A 71 -25.70 -32.76 49.32
N ALA A 72 -26.17 -32.78 48.07
CA ALA A 72 -26.50 -31.55 47.36
C ALA A 72 -27.66 -30.78 48.01
N ALA A 73 -28.61 -31.49 48.63
CA ALA A 73 -29.79 -30.90 49.26
C ALA A 73 -29.45 -30.17 50.57
N SER A 74 -28.70 -30.83 51.45
CA SER A 74 -28.30 -30.25 52.75
C SER A 74 -26.98 -29.45 52.68
N ARG A 75 -26.26 -29.53 51.56
CA ARG A 75 -24.92 -28.98 51.31
C ARG A 75 -23.80 -29.60 52.15
N VAL A 76 -24.08 -30.67 52.90
CA VAL A 76 -23.07 -31.40 53.69
C VAL A 76 -22.01 -32.01 52.75
N GLY A 77 -20.74 -31.95 53.16
CA GLY A 77 -19.60 -32.53 52.44
C GLY A 77 -19.17 -31.80 51.17
N LEU A 78 -19.98 -30.88 50.63
CA LEU A 78 -19.66 -30.17 49.40
C LEU A 78 -18.41 -29.30 49.52
N GLN A 79 -18.17 -28.70 50.68
CA GLN A 79 -17.00 -27.83 50.89
C GLN A 79 -15.69 -28.62 50.80
N ASP A 80 -15.63 -29.82 51.37
CA ASP A 80 -14.46 -30.69 51.30
C ASP A 80 -14.23 -31.18 49.87
N LEU A 81 -15.30 -31.55 49.16
CA LEU A 81 -15.24 -31.91 47.74
C LEU A 81 -14.70 -30.77 46.88
N ILE A 82 -15.19 -29.53 47.09
CA ILE A 82 -14.71 -28.34 46.36
C ILE A 82 -13.22 -28.11 46.61
N TYR A 83 -12.77 -28.21 47.87
CA TYR A 83 -11.36 -28.04 48.19
C TYR A 83 -10.49 -29.14 47.58
N ALA A 84 -10.96 -30.39 47.57
CA ALA A 84 -10.27 -31.49 46.92
C ALA A 84 -10.10 -31.26 45.41
N MET A 85 -11.18 -30.87 44.72
CA MET A 85 -11.14 -30.50 43.31
C MET A 85 -10.19 -29.33 43.06
N GLY A 86 -10.24 -28.30 43.91
CA GLY A 86 -9.36 -27.14 43.83
C GLY A 86 -7.87 -27.54 43.90
N ARG A 87 -7.50 -28.40 44.86
CA ARG A 87 -6.13 -28.93 44.97
C ARG A 87 -5.69 -29.69 43.73
N LEU A 88 -6.54 -30.55 43.18
CA LEU A 88 -6.24 -31.32 41.97
C LEU A 88 -6.05 -30.42 40.74
N VAL A 89 -6.91 -29.43 40.56
CA VAL A 89 -6.80 -28.46 39.46
C VAL A 89 -5.53 -27.62 39.60
N GLN A 90 -5.21 -27.14 40.80
CA GLN A 90 -4.00 -26.37 41.06
C GLN A 90 -2.74 -27.21 40.79
N LYS A 91 -2.70 -28.45 41.28
CA LYS A 91 -1.59 -29.38 41.04
C LYS A 91 -1.41 -29.62 39.53
N ASN A 92 -2.48 -29.98 38.83
CA ASN A 92 -2.42 -30.24 37.39
C ASN A 92 -1.97 -29.00 36.59
N ARG A 93 -2.41 -27.80 36.96
CA ARG A 93 -1.94 -26.55 36.33
C ARG A 93 -0.47 -26.25 36.61
N ALA A 94 0.03 -26.59 37.80
CA ALA A 94 1.44 -26.44 38.14
C ALA A 94 2.30 -27.43 37.34
N ASP A 95 1.84 -28.67 37.22
CA ASP A 95 2.53 -29.76 36.51
C ASP A 95 2.52 -29.57 34.98
N ALA A 96 1.45 -28.98 34.42
CA ALA A 96 1.31 -28.76 32.98
C ALA A 96 2.30 -27.73 32.39
N GLY A 97 2.98 -26.95 33.24
CA GLY A 97 3.86 -25.87 32.80
C GLY A 97 3.10 -24.70 32.16
N VAL A 98 3.66 -23.50 32.23
CA VAL A 98 3.08 -22.35 31.53
C VAL A 98 3.38 -22.51 30.05
N GLU A 99 2.35 -22.85 29.27
CA GLU A 99 2.43 -22.81 27.81
C GLU A 99 2.75 -21.37 27.39
N GLU A 100 3.97 -21.12 26.91
CA GLU A 100 4.39 -19.81 26.42
C GLU A 100 3.48 -19.41 25.26
N ARG A 101 2.47 -18.59 25.56
CA ARG A 101 1.61 -17.98 24.54
C ARG A 101 2.49 -17.14 23.62
N THR A 102 2.87 -17.68 22.47
CA THR A 102 3.54 -16.92 21.42
C THR A 102 2.57 -15.85 20.93
N ARG A 103 2.69 -14.63 21.46
CA ARG A 103 1.93 -13.48 20.98
C ARG A 103 2.39 -13.20 19.55
N ILE A 104 1.55 -13.48 18.57
CA ILE A 104 1.82 -13.12 17.17
C ILE A 104 1.80 -11.59 17.08
N ILE A 105 2.98 -10.97 17.06
CA ILE A 105 3.11 -9.53 16.84
C ILE A 105 3.14 -9.31 15.33
N LEU A 106 2.03 -8.85 14.75
CA LEU A 106 1.99 -8.38 13.37
C LEU A 106 2.66 -7.00 13.30
N ARG A 107 3.86 -6.92 12.71
CA ARG A 107 4.52 -5.65 12.36
C ARG A 107 4.27 -5.36 10.88
N PRO A 108 3.38 -4.42 10.52
CA PRO A 108 3.24 -4.03 9.13
C PRO A 108 4.55 -3.40 8.66
N VAL A 109 5.15 -3.97 7.61
CA VAL A 109 6.31 -3.40 6.93
C VAL A 109 5.82 -2.19 6.13
N ALA A 110 6.47 -1.04 6.30
CA ALA A 110 6.19 0.12 5.46
C ALA A 110 6.56 -0.25 4.01
N VAL A 111 5.54 -0.40 3.15
CA VAL A 111 5.75 -0.62 1.73
C VAL A 111 5.90 0.76 1.08
N ASP A 112 7.13 1.09 0.66
CA ASP A 112 7.38 2.28 -0.15
C ASP A 112 6.90 2.02 -1.58
N ASP A 113 5.62 2.32 -1.83
CA ASP A 113 4.99 2.22 -3.15
C ASP A 113 5.15 3.52 -3.97
N SER A 114 6.09 4.43 -3.61
CA SER A 114 6.19 5.75 -4.25
C SER A 114 6.80 5.74 -5.66
N GLY A 115 7.49 4.66 -6.06
CA GLY A 115 8.14 4.55 -7.36
C GLY A 115 7.18 4.30 -8.53
N PHE A 116 7.35 5.05 -9.62
CA PHE A 116 6.74 4.80 -10.92
C PHE A 116 7.78 4.88 -12.05
N LEU A 117 7.52 4.20 -13.16
CA LEU A 117 8.35 4.19 -14.36
C LEU A 117 7.50 4.55 -15.58
N VAL A 118 8.01 5.40 -16.45
CA VAL A 118 7.38 5.77 -17.73
C VAL A 118 8.25 5.25 -18.85
N ASN A 119 7.70 4.45 -19.76
CA ASN A 119 8.39 3.92 -20.94
C ASN A 119 7.72 4.42 -22.21
N ALA A 120 8.50 4.84 -23.19
CA ALA A 120 8.01 5.15 -24.53
C ALA A 120 8.06 3.86 -25.36
N ASN A 121 6.94 3.47 -25.95
CA ASN A 121 6.83 2.28 -26.79
C ASN A 121 7.19 2.61 -28.24
N ALA A 122 7.52 1.58 -29.03
CA ALA A 122 7.86 1.73 -30.44
C ALA A 122 6.69 2.28 -31.29
N ASP A 123 5.46 2.10 -30.82
CA ASP A 123 4.23 2.50 -31.52
C ASP A 123 3.84 3.97 -31.28
N GLY A 124 4.65 4.73 -30.52
CA GLY A 124 4.36 6.12 -30.16
C GLY A 124 3.47 6.30 -28.93
N SER A 125 3.06 5.21 -28.28
CA SER A 125 2.34 5.23 -27.00
C SER A 125 3.29 5.21 -25.79
N PHE A 126 2.79 5.59 -24.62
CA PHE A 126 3.57 5.60 -23.37
C PHE A 126 2.98 4.64 -22.35
N THR A 127 3.80 3.78 -21.75
CA THR A 127 3.39 2.86 -20.68
C THR A 127 3.91 3.32 -19.34
N ILE A 128 3.03 3.45 -18.35
CA ILE A 128 3.35 3.82 -16.96
C ILE A 128 3.14 2.60 -16.06
N ARG A 129 4.17 2.30 -15.26
CA ARG A 129 4.22 1.17 -14.33
C ARG A 129 4.47 1.67 -12.92
N GLY A 130 3.69 1.19 -11.95
CA GLY A 130 3.86 1.59 -10.55
C GLY A 130 2.67 1.19 -9.70
N LYS A 131 2.92 0.46 -8.60
CA LYS A 131 1.89 -0.10 -7.72
C LYS A 131 0.87 0.94 -7.23
N LYS A 132 1.33 2.14 -6.92
CA LYS A 132 0.48 3.24 -6.43
C LYS A 132 -0.38 3.84 -7.55
N VAL A 133 0.20 4.06 -8.72
CA VAL A 133 -0.49 4.58 -9.91
C VAL A 133 -1.55 3.59 -10.39
N GLU A 134 -1.18 2.32 -10.51
CA GLU A 134 -2.07 1.21 -10.88
C GLU A 134 -3.25 1.08 -9.90
N ARG A 135 -2.97 1.18 -8.59
CA ARG A 135 -4.00 1.13 -7.55
C ARG A 135 -4.99 2.28 -7.69
N TRP A 136 -4.53 3.50 -7.97
CA TRP A 136 -5.43 4.65 -8.15
C TRP A 136 -6.32 4.47 -9.36
N VAL A 137 -5.76 4.09 -10.50
CA VAL A 137 -6.52 3.81 -11.73
C VAL A 137 -7.58 2.74 -11.48
N ARG A 138 -7.25 1.65 -10.79
CA ARG A 138 -8.20 0.58 -10.44
C ARG A 138 -9.31 1.01 -9.47
N GLN A 139 -9.01 1.95 -8.58
CA GLN A 139 -9.97 2.44 -7.58
C GLN A 139 -10.87 3.55 -8.12
N THR A 140 -10.51 4.17 -9.23
CA THR A 140 -11.28 5.27 -9.83
C THR A 140 -12.47 4.75 -10.63
N ASN A 141 -13.63 5.38 -10.41
CA ASN A 141 -14.81 5.13 -11.23
C ASN A 141 -14.84 6.08 -12.44
N PHE A 142 -14.47 5.55 -13.62
CA PHE A 142 -14.43 6.31 -14.88
C PHE A 142 -15.81 6.77 -15.41
N LYS A 143 -16.91 6.39 -14.76
CA LYS A 143 -18.24 6.95 -15.10
C LYS A 143 -18.50 8.33 -14.48
N ASN A 144 -17.64 8.76 -13.55
CA ASN A 144 -17.76 10.05 -12.88
C ASN A 144 -16.66 11.01 -13.35
N ALA A 145 -17.04 12.10 -14.01
CA ALA A 145 -16.12 13.13 -14.50
C ALA A 145 -15.27 13.76 -13.37
N GLU A 146 -15.84 13.93 -12.17
CA GLU A 146 -15.11 14.45 -11.02
C GLU A 146 -14.00 13.48 -10.55
N ALA A 147 -14.27 12.18 -10.59
CA ALA A 147 -13.30 11.15 -10.21
C ALA A 147 -12.15 11.04 -11.22
N ILE A 148 -12.42 11.31 -12.50
CA ILE A 148 -11.41 11.41 -13.56
C ILE A 148 -10.50 12.62 -13.32
N GLY A 149 -11.08 13.80 -13.06
CA GLY A 149 -10.30 15.00 -12.74
C GLY A 149 -9.42 14.81 -11.50
N TYR A 150 -9.97 14.20 -10.46
CA TYR A 150 -9.22 13.90 -9.24
C TYR A 150 -8.06 12.91 -9.45
N LEU A 151 -8.23 11.95 -10.36
CA LEU A 151 -7.15 11.04 -10.76
C LEU A 151 -6.05 11.81 -11.51
N ALA A 152 -6.42 12.69 -12.45
CA ALA A 152 -5.47 13.52 -13.18
C ALA A 152 -4.62 14.38 -12.22
N ASP A 153 -5.26 15.07 -11.28
CA ASP A 153 -4.56 15.88 -10.26
C ASP A 153 -3.57 15.06 -9.43
N ARG A 154 -3.95 13.83 -9.04
CA ARG A 154 -3.07 12.93 -8.28
C ARG A 154 -1.88 12.45 -9.12
N LEU A 155 -2.06 12.19 -10.40
CA LEU A 155 -0.98 11.80 -11.31
C LEU A 155 -0.02 12.98 -11.56
N ALA A 156 -0.55 14.18 -11.72
CA ALA A 156 0.23 15.41 -11.82
C ALA A 156 1.08 15.65 -10.56
N GLN A 157 0.47 15.53 -9.37
CA GLN A 157 1.17 15.70 -8.08
C GLN A 157 2.27 14.64 -7.87
N LEU A 158 2.08 13.41 -8.36
CA LEU A 158 3.10 12.37 -8.30
C LEU A 158 4.26 12.62 -9.27
N GLY A 159 4.07 13.47 -10.28
CA GLY A 159 5.09 13.85 -11.27
C GLY A 159 5.04 13.05 -12.57
N VAL A 160 3.97 12.30 -12.82
CA VAL A 160 3.79 11.47 -14.02
C VAL A 160 3.77 12.32 -15.29
N GLU A 161 3.09 13.47 -15.26
CA GLU A 161 3.00 14.39 -16.41
C GLU A 161 4.37 14.95 -16.81
N LYS A 162 5.21 15.28 -15.82
CA LYS A 162 6.58 15.78 -16.06
C LYS A 162 7.46 14.74 -16.75
N GLU A 163 7.33 13.48 -16.36
CA GLU A 163 8.07 12.38 -16.98
C GLU A 163 7.55 12.06 -18.39
N LEU A 164 6.23 12.09 -18.61
CA LEU A 164 5.65 11.97 -19.95
C LEU A 164 6.14 13.09 -20.88
N PHE A 165 6.16 14.33 -20.40
CA PHE A 165 6.65 15.49 -21.13
C PHE A 165 8.14 15.33 -21.51
N LYS A 166 9.00 14.95 -20.55
CA LYS A 166 10.42 14.67 -20.82
C LYS A 166 10.63 13.56 -21.87
N LYS A 167 9.71 12.60 -21.95
CA LYS A 167 9.76 11.52 -22.96
C LYS A 167 9.14 11.91 -24.30
N GLY A 168 8.66 13.14 -24.44
CA GLY A 168 8.16 13.69 -25.70
C GLY A 168 6.68 13.41 -25.95
N ALA A 169 5.88 13.14 -24.93
CA ALA A 169 4.43 13.06 -25.07
C ALA A 169 3.88 14.43 -25.52
N VAL A 170 2.97 14.39 -26.50
CA VAL A 170 2.21 15.55 -27.01
C VAL A 170 0.76 15.41 -26.58
N ALA A 171 0.01 16.51 -26.50
CA ALA A 171 -1.43 16.46 -26.28
C ALA A 171 -2.12 15.50 -27.27
N GLY A 172 -2.94 14.59 -26.77
CA GLY A 172 -3.56 13.50 -27.52
C GLY A 172 -2.70 12.24 -27.68
N SER A 173 -1.54 12.16 -27.01
CA SER A 173 -0.73 10.93 -27.00
C SER A 173 -1.43 9.83 -26.19
N GLU A 174 -1.41 8.62 -26.71
CA GLU A 174 -1.97 7.45 -26.03
C GLU A 174 -1.09 7.05 -24.84
N VAL A 175 -1.66 7.07 -23.64
CA VAL A 175 -1.01 6.67 -22.40
C VAL A 175 -1.71 5.44 -21.82
N ARG A 176 -0.89 4.45 -21.46
CA ARG A 176 -1.35 3.18 -20.89
C ARG A 176 -0.81 3.01 -19.47
N ILE A 177 -1.69 2.76 -18.52
CA ILE A 177 -1.31 2.56 -17.11
C ILE A 177 -1.64 1.15 -16.68
N GLY A 178 -0.63 0.41 -16.25
CA GLY A 178 -0.74 -0.94 -15.68
C GLY A 178 -0.13 -2.04 -16.54
N ASP A 179 -0.56 -3.28 -16.29
CA ASP A 179 -0.08 -4.47 -16.99
C ASP A 179 -1.23 -5.37 -17.47
N GLY A 180 -1.01 -5.98 -18.64
CA GLY A 180 -1.85 -7.02 -19.22
C GLY A 180 -3.33 -6.67 -19.28
N GLU A 181 -4.16 -7.52 -18.67
CA GLU A 181 -5.63 -7.41 -18.68
C GLU A 181 -6.18 -6.25 -17.84
N THR A 182 -5.33 -5.58 -17.06
CA THR A 182 -5.74 -4.47 -16.18
C THR A 182 -5.21 -3.12 -16.62
N GLU A 183 -4.67 -3.07 -17.83
CA GLU A 183 -4.20 -1.86 -18.48
C GLU A 183 -5.39 -0.95 -18.80
N VAL A 184 -5.29 0.31 -18.39
CA VAL A 184 -6.23 1.37 -18.77
C VAL A 184 -5.53 2.30 -19.75
N VAL A 185 -6.17 2.49 -20.89
CA VAL A 185 -5.69 3.34 -21.99
C VAL A 185 -6.52 4.62 -22.03
N PHE A 186 -5.86 5.76 -22.12
CA PHE A 186 -6.50 7.05 -22.33
C PHE A 186 -5.62 8.00 -23.12
N ASP A 187 -6.24 9.00 -23.73
CA ASP A 187 -5.56 10.08 -24.43
C ASP A 187 -5.11 11.12 -23.41
N TRP A 188 -3.81 11.42 -23.41
CA TRP A 188 -3.25 12.36 -22.46
C TRP A 188 -3.47 13.80 -22.91
N GLU A 189 -4.10 14.58 -22.06
CA GLU A 189 -4.19 16.03 -22.19
C GLU A 189 -3.37 16.70 -21.08
N PRO A 190 -2.41 17.59 -21.43
CA PRO A 190 -1.61 18.27 -20.43
C PRO A 190 -2.48 19.22 -19.60
N THR A 191 -2.33 19.17 -18.28
CA THR A 191 -2.92 20.18 -17.39
C THR A 191 -2.28 21.55 -17.66
N ILE A 192 -2.93 22.65 -17.24
CA ILE A 192 -2.43 24.02 -17.51
C ILE A 192 -0.98 24.22 -17.01
N GLU A 193 -0.57 23.54 -15.94
CA GLU A 193 0.80 23.59 -15.41
C GLU A 193 1.80 22.89 -16.35
N ALA A 194 1.49 21.70 -16.88
CA ALA A 194 2.30 21.00 -17.87
C ALA A 194 2.26 21.67 -19.26
N GLY A 195 1.11 22.24 -19.65
CA GLY A 195 0.94 23.02 -20.88
C GLY A 195 1.70 24.35 -20.84
N ALA A 196 1.84 24.97 -19.66
CA ALA A 196 2.72 26.12 -19.47
C ALA A 196 4.20 25.73 -19.59
N GLU A 197 4.63 24.53 -19.16
CA GLU A 197 5.97 24.01 -19.43
C GLU A 197 6.20 23.71 -20.93
N GLN A 198 5.18 23.15 -21.62
CA GLN A 198 5.20 22.97 -23.07
C GLN A 198 5.33 24.29 -23.84
N LEU A 199 4.56 25.31 -23.43
CA LEU A 199 4.63 26.65 -24.00
C LEU A 199 5.92 27.38 -23.58
N ALA A 200 6.44 27.16 -22.37
CA ALA A 200 7.71 27.73 -21.91
C ALA A 200 8.95 27.08 -22.56
N GLY A 201 8.83 25.86 -23.10
CA GLY A 201 9.82 25.31 -24.02
C GLY A 201 9.88 26.07 -25.35
N HIS A 202 8.81 26.78 -25.71
CA HIS A 202 8.69 27.59 -26.92
C HIS A 202 8.76 29.11 -26.67
N LEU A 203 8.56 29.56 -25.43
CA LEU A 203 8.82 30.94 -24.98
C LEU A 203 10.20 31.01 -24.34
N HIS A 204 11.10 31.73 -25.00
CA HIS A 204 12.47 32.04 -24.61
C HIS A 204 12.69 32.26 -23.10
N ARG A 205 13.88 31.87 -22.61
CA ARG A 205 14.22 31.95 -21.17
C ARG A 205 14.15 33.41 -20.69
N ARG A 206 13.89 33.61 -19.39
CA ARG A 206 13.97 34.97 -18.79
C ARG A 206 15.34 35.59 -19.09
N GLY A 207 15.35 36.70 -19.82
CA GLY A 207 16.55 37.37 -20.33
C GLY A 207 16.66 37.40 -21.85
N GLU A 208 15.85 36.61 -22.57
CA GLU A 208 15.73 36.65 -24.02
C GLU A 208 14.43 37.39 -24.40
N ASP A 209 14.55 38.48 -25.16
CA ASP A 209 13.41 39.23 -25.70
C ASP A 209 13.19 38.80 -27.16
N SER A 210 12.01 38.24 -27.45
CA SER A 210 11.64 37.79 -28.80
C SER A 210 11.53 38.91 -29.83
N ARG A 211 11.53 40.18 -29.39
CA ARG A 211 11.64 41.34 -30.28
C ARG A 211 13.08 41.57 -30.77
N LEU A 212 14.09 41.07 -30.06
CA LEU A 212 15.50 41.29 -30.37
C LEU A 212 16.07 40.26 -31.36
N GLU A 213 15.48 39.07 -31.47
CA GLU A 213 15.93 38.04 -32.43
C GLU A 213 15.78 38.47 -33.90
N SER A 214 14.89 39.42 -34.20
CA SER A 214 14.71 39.93 -35.57
C SER A 214 15.51 41.20 -35.88
N THR A 215 16.32 41.72 -34.95
CA THR A 215 16.93 43.06 -35.11
C THR A 215 18.37 43.06 -35.63
N TRP A 216 19.01 41.91 -35.82
CA TRP A 216 20.34 41.86 -36.42
C TRP A 216 20.42 40.85 -37.57
N ASN A 217 19.60 41.08 -38.59
CA ASN A 217 20.01 40.66 -39.91
C ASN A 217 21.10 41.65 -40.35
N MET A 218 22.36 41.29 -40.15
CA MET A 218 23.48 42.04 -40.72
C MET A 218 23.22 42.00 -42.23
N PRO A 219 22.85 43.11 -42.89
CA PRO A 219 22.65 43.06 -44.33
C PRO A 219 23.97 42.57 -44.90
N GLU A 220 23.92 41.45 -45.61
CA GLU A 220 25.05 40.95 -46.35
C GLU A 220 25.53 42.13 -47.19
N ARG A 221 26.80 42.50 -47.03
CA ARG A 221 27.35 43.65 -47.76
C ARG A 221 27.34 43.24 -49.22
N VAL A 222 26.30 43.66 -49.94
CA VAL A 222 26.26 43.53 -51.39
C VAL A 222 27.41 44.40 -51.88
N GLU A 223 28.48 43.76 -52.34
CA GLU A 223 29.42 44.45 -53.20
C GLU A 223 28.62 44.79 -54.47
N ASP A 224 28.34 46.07 -54.64
CA ASP A 224 27.68 46.62 -55.82
C ASP A 224 28.68 46.60 -56.99
N ILE A 225 28.90 45.40 -57.51
CA ILE A 225 29.65 45.15 -58.74
C ILE A 225 28.66 45.20 -59.89
N LEU A 226 28.77 46.25 -60.70
CA LEU A 226 28.00 46.41 -61.93
C LEU A 226 28.11 45.15 -62.80
N SER A 227 26.99 44.72 -63.38
CA SER A 227 26.98 43.59 -64.32
C SER A 227 27.74 43.95 -65.62
N GLU A 228 28.24 42.94 -66.35
CA GLU A 228 28.94 43.15 -67.63
C GLU A 228 28.07 43.95 -68.63
N ASP A 229 26.75 43.79 -68.58
CA ASP A 229 25.78 44.51 -69.42
C ASP A 229 25.57 45.98 -68.98
N GLU A 230 25.72 46.30 -67.69
CA GLU A 230 25.67 47.66 -67.16
C GLU A 230 27.00 48.39 -67.37
N ILE A 231 28.11 47.67 -67.21
CA ILE A 231 29.45 48.14 -67.54
C ILE A 231 29.46 48.57 -69.02
N ALA A 232 28.97 47.73 -69.94
CA ALA A 232 28.92 48.01 -71.38
C ALA A 232 28.13 49.27 -71.79
N LYS A 233 27.12 49.68 -71.01
CA LYS A 233 26.34 50.92 -71.27
C LYS A 233 27.08 52.20 -70.84
N GLN A 234 27.99 52.11 -69.87
CA GLN A 234 28.68 53.27 -69.31
C GLN A 234 29.83 53.78 -70.21
N TRP A 235 30.25 53.01 -71.23
CA TRP A 235 31.36 53.34 -72.15
C TRP A 235 31.03 54.44 -73.17
N GLU A 236 29.84 55.06 -73.10
CA GLU A 236 29.51 56.19 -73.98
C GLU A 236 30.22 57.50 -73.60
N TYR A 237 30.87 57.60 -72.43
CA TYR A 237 31.68 58.77 -72.08
C TYR A 237 33.03 58.41 -71.45
N ASN A 238 34.11 58.86 -72.10
CA ASN A 238 35.53 58.66 -71.79
C ASN A 238 35.90 58.77 -70.30
N VAL A 239 36.17 57.64 -69.64
CA VAL A 239 36.89 57.60 -68.35
C VAL A 239 37.92 56.46 -68.35
N VAL A 240 39.10 56.72 -67.78
CA VAL A 240 40.34 55.94 -68.01
C VAL A 240 40.41 54.63 -67.20
N ASP A 241 39.65 54.47 -66.13
CA ASP A 241 39.51 53.17 -65.44
C ASP A 241 38.13 53.06 -64.75
N PRO A 242 37.24 52.16 -65.22
CA PRO A 242 35.84 52.10 -64.79
C PRO A 242 35.58 51.37 -63.47
N HIS A 243 36.56 50.69 -62.87
CA HIS A 243 36.32 49.87 -61.67
C HIS A 243 36.77 50.49 -60.35
N THR A 244 37.35 51.70 -60.32
CA THR A 244 37.77 52.29 -59.04
C THR A 244 37.78 53.82 -59.05
N PRO A 245 36.64 54.49 -58.81
CA PRO A 245 36.61 55.94 -58.76
C PRO A 245 37.05 56.40 -57.36
N LYS A 246 38.35 56.62 -57.16
CA LYS A 246 38.85 57.31 -55.95
C LYS A 246 39.23 58.74 -56.29
N LEU A 247 38.61 59.70 -55.58
CA LEU A 247 38.94 61.12 -55.66
C LEU A 247 40.26 61.39 -54.94
N SER A 248 41.25 61.93 -55.65
CA SER A 248 42.50 62.43 -55.06
C SER A 248 42.24 63.73 -54.30
N ALA A 249 42.70 63.80 -53.05
CA ALA A 249 42.59 64.98 -52.21
C ALA A 249 43.25 66.22 -52.85
N ILE A 250 42.54 67.35 -52.85
CA ILE A 250 43.09 68.67 -53.17
C ILE A 250 43.06 69.53 -51.92
N ILE A 251 44.16 70.25 -51.74
CA ILE A 251 44.62 71.03 -50.59
C ILE A 251 43.79 72.32 -50.39
N VAL A 252 43.63 72.67 -49.12
CA VAL A 252 42.96 73.83 -48.49
C VAL A 252 43.38 75.20 -49.03
N LYS A 253 42.43 76.17 -49.09
CA LYS A 253 42.69 77.57 -48.72
C LYS A 253 41.43 78.35 -48.29
N ASP A 254 41.58 79.08 -47.18
CA ASP A 254 40.64 79.95 -46.48
C ASP A 254 40.09 81.14 -47.29
N SER A 255 38.90 81.63 -46.91
CA SER A 255 38.67 83.04 -46.55
C SER A 255 37.24 83.32 -46.04
N GLU A 256 37.21 84.06 -44.92
CA GLU A 256 36.19 84.87 -44.23
C GLU A 256 35.03 85.48 -45.06
N ASP A 257 33.83 85.61 -44.45
CA ASP A 257 33.26 86.90 -43.95
C ASP A 257 31.70 86.96 -43.85
N GLY A 258 31.20 87.68 -42.83
CA GLY A 258 29.90 88.39 -42.77
C GLY A 258 28.69 87.64 -42.20
N ASP A 259 28.16 87.90 -40.99
CA ASP A 259 27.28 89.02 -40.54
C ASP A 259 26.00 89.15 -41.43
N ASP A 260 24.76 89.27 -40.93
CA ASP A 260 24.24 90.09 -39.83
C ASP A 260 22.82 89.60 -39.42
N LYS A 261 22.31 90.21 -38.34
CA LYS A 261 21.11 89.96 -37.51
C LYS A 261 19.75 89.68 -38.16
#